data_AF-A0A5K1A1V8-F1
#
_entry.id   AF-A0A5K1A1V8-F1
#
_cell.length_a   1.000
_cell.length_b   1.000
_cell.length_c   1.000
_cell.angle_alpha   90.00
_cell.angle_beta   90.00
_cell.angle_gamma   90.00
#
_symmetry.space_group_name_H-M   'P 1'
#
loop_
_entity.id
_entity.type
_entity.pdbx_description
1 polymer ?
#
loop_
_entity_poly.entity_id
_entity_poly.type
_entity_poly.pdbx_seq_one_letter_code
_entity_poly.pdbx_strand_id
1 'polypeptide(L)'
;RRNVGANVHSKSVNTAPKEVTFTCAVCMGTLTEPMSTICGHIFCKTCIKTSIDVQKKCPTCRRKLTHSNIHRIYLPDASVR
;
A
#
# COMPACT_ATOMS: atom_id res chain seq x y z
N ARG A 1 27.30 -39.29 -1.31
CA ARG A 1 25.88 -38.87 -1.42
C ARG A 1 25.84 -37.34 -1.55
N ARG A 2 25.50 -36.86 -2.76
CA ARG A 2 25.17 -35.50 -3.23
C ARG A 2 25.74 -34.28 -2.47
N ASN A 3 26.80 -33.70 -3.03
CA ASN A 3 27.12 -32.26 -2.96
C ASN A 3 26.00 -31.46 -3.66
N VAL A 4 25.46 -30.43 -3.01
CA VAL A 4 24.73 -29.35 -3.69
C VAL A 4 25.22 -28.03 -3.12
N GLY A 5 26.18 -27.41 -3.81
CA GLY A 5 26.51 -26.00 -3.65
C GLY A 5 25.41 -25.15 -4.29
N ALA A 6 24.75 -24.31 -3.50
CA ALA A 6 23.79 -23.34 -4.01
C ALA A 6 24.53 -22.05 -4.39
N ASN A 7 24.83 -21.91 -5.68
CA ASN A 7 25.30 -20.68 -6.29
C ASN A 7 24.09 -19.74 -6.48
N VAL A 8 23.90 -18.79 -5.57
CA VAL A 8 22.87 -17.75 -5.73
C VAL A 8 23.52 -16.55 -6.41
N HIS A 9 23.43 -16.53 -7.73
CA HIS A 9 23.86 -15.42 -8.57
C HIS A 9 23.11 -14.14 -8.16
N SER A 10 23.84 -13.20 -7.57
CA SER A 10 23.41 -11.82 -7.33
C SER A 10 23.14 -11.13 -8.67
N LYS A 11 21.87 -11.04 -9.09
CA LYS A 11 21.51 -10.18 -10.23
C LYS A 11 21.40 -8.74 -9.73
N SER A 12 22.44 -7.95 -10.01
CA SER A 12 22.43 -6.49 -9.88
C SER A 12 21.37 -5.92 -10.84
N VAL A 13 20.27 -5.40 -10.29
CA VAL A 13 19.21 -4.78 -11.09
C VAL A 13 19.55 -3.31 -11.29
N ASN A 14 20.02 -2.99 -12.49
CA ASN A 14 20.18 -1.62 -12.96
C ASN A 14 18.78 -1.08 -13.30
N THR A 15 18.16 -0.32 -12.39
CA THR A 15 16.84 0.28 -12.63
C THR A 15 16.97 1.80 -12.59
N ALA A 16 16.68 2.44 -13.73
CA ALA A 16 16.36 3.87 -13.78
C ALA A 16 15.30 4.21 -12.71
N PRO A 17 15.21 5.46 -12.23
CA PRO A 17 14.21 5.85 -11.25
C PRO A 17 12.82 5.54 -11.80
N LYS A 18 12.21 4.44 -11.32
CA LYS A 18 10.80 4.14 -11.62
C LYS A 18 9.98 5.15 -10.85
N GLU A 19 9.14 5.91 -11.56
CA GLU A 19 8.09 6.71 -10.93
C GLU A 19 7.33 5.84 -9.92
N VAL A 20 7.36 6.25 -8.66
CA VAL A 20 6.68 5.53 -7.59
C VAL A 20 5.20 5.88 -7.67
N THR A 21 4.42 5.02 -8.31
CA THR A 21 2.96 5.18 -8.38
C THR A 21 2.30 4.58 -7.16
N PHE A 22 1.46 5.35 -6.46
CA PHE A 22 0.70 4.85 -5.32
C PHE A 22 -0.71 4.41 -5.74
N THR A 23 -1.02 3.14 -5.52
CA THR A 23 -2.29 2.51 -5.91
C THR A 23 -3.12 2.09 -4.70
N CYS A 24 -4.44 2.13 -4.83
CA CYS A 24 -5.38 1.70 -3.81
C CYS A 24 -5.71 0.21 -3.96
N ALA A 25 -5.52 -0.60 -2.92
CA ALA A 25 -5.85 -2.03 -2.96
C ALA A 25 -7.37 -2.36 -3.00
N VAL A 26 -8.25 -1.35 -2.89
CA VAL A 26 -9.71 -1.52 -2.95
C VAL A 26 -10.25 -1.25 -4.35
N CYS A 27 -9.96 -0.08 -4.91
CA CYS A 27 -10.42 0.28 -6.26
C CYS A 27 -9.40 -0.01 -7.37
N MET A 28 -8.20 -0.47 -7.02
CA MET A 28 -7.07 -0.76 -7.94
C MET A 28 -6.60 0.44 -8.78
N GLY A 29 -7.07 1.66 -8.48
CA GLY A 29 -6.66 2.90 -9.15
C GLY A 29 -5.65 3.72 -8.33
N THR A 30 -5.26 4.88 -8.85
CA THR A 30 -4.43 5.86 -8.15
C THR A 30 -5.10 6.33 -6.86
N LEU A 31 -4.31 6.54 -5.80
CA LEU A 31 -4.85 7.07 -4.55
C LEU A 31 -5.46 8.47 -4.72
N THR A 32 -6.75 8.59 -4.45
CA THR A 32 -7.46 9.87 -4.35
C THR A 32 -7.73 10.18 -2.88
N GLU A 33 -7.25 11.34 -2.41
CA GLU A 33 -7.29 11.74 -0.99
C GLU A 33 -6.81 10.61 -0.06
N PRO A 34 -5.49 10.31 -0.09
CA PRO A 34 -4.94 9.15 0.59
C PRO A 34 -5.17 9.23 2.11
N MET A 35 -5.74 8.16 2.65
CA MET A 35 -5.96 7.95 4.07
C MET A 35 -5.12 6.76 4.51
N SER A 36 -4.34 6.95 5.57
CA SER A 36 -3.68 5.85 6.26
C SER A 36 -4.50 5.41 7.46
N THR A 37 -4.45 4.11 7.72
CA THR A 37 -5.09 3.45 8.86
C THR A 37 -4.07 3.30 10.00
N ILE A 38 -4.53 3.10 11.24
CA ILE A 38 -3.61 2.80 12.38
C ILE A 38 -2.79 1.51 12.22
N CYS A 39 -3.14 0.64 11.25
CA CYS A 39 -2.32 -0.51 10.88
C CYS A 39 -1.29 -0.23 9.78
N GLY A 40 -1.20 1.01 9.30
CA GLY A 40 -0.20 1.44 8.32
C GLY A 40 -0.59 1.24 6.85
N HIS A 41 -1.78 0.69 6.55
CA HIS A 41 -2.24 0.53 5.17
C HIS A 41 -2.94 1.79 4.66
N ILE A 42 -2.74 2.10 3.37
CA ILE A 42 -3.19 3.34 2.73
C ILE A 42 -4.24 3.03 1.65
N PHE A 43 -5.31 3.82 1.60
CA PHE A 43 -6.40 3.69 0.63
C PHE A 43 -6.97 5.06 0.27
N CYS A 44 -7.83 5.13 -0.75
CA CYS A 44 -8.65 6.31 -1.00
C CYS A 44 -9.62 6.53 0.16
N LYS A 45 -9.93 7.80 0.47
CA LYS A 45 -10.87 8.14 1.57
C LYS A 45 -12.22 7.45 1.45
N THR A 46 -12.82 7.46 0.25
CA THR A 46 -14.12 6.82 0.02
C THR A 46 -14.02 5.31 0.23
N CYS A 47 -12.98 4.67 -0.32
CA CYS A 47 -12.75 3.24 -0.24
C CYS A 47 -12.62 2.75 1.22
N ILE A 48 -11.81 3.43 2.04
CA ILE A 48 -11.63 3.01 3.44
C ILE A 48 -12.87 3.28 4.29
N LYS A 49 -13.58 4.39 4.06
CA LYS A 49 -14.83 4.69 4.77
C LYS A 49 -15.89 3.61 4.50
N THR A 50 -16.13 3.26 3.23
CA THR A 50 -17.07 2.19 2.87
C THR A 50 -16.66 0.84 3.48
N SER A 51 -15.35 0.54 3.49
CA SER A 51 -14.84 -0.70 4.11
C SER A 51 -15.10 -0.75 5.62
N ILE A 52 -14.97 0.40 6.31
CA ILE A 52 -15.30 0.52 7.73
C ILE A 52 -16.80 0.37 7.95
N ASP A 53 -17.63 0.98 7.12
CA ASP A 53 -19.10 0.93 7.27
C ASP A 53 -19.64 -0.49 7.08
N VAL A 54 -19.11 -1.25 6.10
CA VAL A 54 -19.57 -2.60 5.79
C VAL A 54 -18.92 -3.66 6.68
N GLN A 55 -17.60 -3.61 6.86
CA GLN A 55 -16.83 -4.71 7.48
C GLN A 55 -16.16 -4.34 8.80
N LYS A 56 -16.01 -3.05 9.11
CA LYS A 56 -15.27 -2.54 10.30
C LYS A 56 -13.85 -3.10 10.41
N LYS A 57 -13.21 -3.36 9.27
CA LYS A 57 -11.88 -3.99 9.16
C LYS A 57 -11.06 -3.37 8.05
N CYS A 58 -9.74 -3.44 8.20
CA CYS A 58 -8.78 -3.10 7.16
C CYS A 58 -8.91 -4.08 5.98
N PRO A 59 -9.05 -3.61 4.71
CA PRO A 59 -9.11 -4.48 3.54
C PRO A 59 -7.88 -5.39 3.35
N THR A 60 -6.70 -4.95 3.79
CA THR A 60 -5.44 -5.69 3.59
C THR A 60 -5.16 -6.67 4.72
N CYS A 61 -5.08 -6.20 5.96
CA CYS A 61 -4.65 -7.03 7.10
C CYS A 61 -5.78 -7.44 8.06
N ARG A 62 -7.02 -7.06 7.76
CA ARG A 62 -8.23 -7.40 8.53
C ARG A 62 -8.26 -6.90 9.98
N ARG A 63 -7.33 -6.02 10.39
CA ARG A 63 -7.38 -5.35 11.71
C ARG A 63 -8.71 -4.59 11.85
N LYS A 64 -9.36 -4.66 13.02
CA LYS A 64 -10.59 -3.91 13.29
C LYS A 64 -10.32 -2.41 13.17
N LEU A 65 -11.21 -1.69 12.50
CA LEU A 65 -11.11 -0.25 12.27
C LEU A 65 -12.44 0.44 12.54
N THR A 66 -12.35 1.66 13.06
CA THR A 66 -13.43 2.66 13.14
C THR A 66 -13.05 3.90 12.33
N HIS A 67 -13.99 4.84 12.15
CA HIS A 67 -13.71 6.12 11.49
C HIS A 67 -12.64 6.97 12.20
N SER A 68 -12.41 6.77 13.50
CA SER A 68 -11.32 7.42 14.25
C SER A 68 -9.96 6.75 14.05
N ASN A 69 -9.90 5.58 13.39
CA ASN A 69 -8.66 4.86 13.12
C ASN A 69 -8.07 5.16 11.73
N ILE A 70 -8.54 6.22 11.07
CA ILE A 70 -8.03 6.68 9.79
C ILE A 70 -7.65 8.15 9.86
N HIS A 71 -6.53 8.51 9.24
CA HIS A 71 -6.07 9.89 9.13
C HIS A 71 -5.62 10.20 7.70
N ARG A 72 -5.90 11.42 7.26
CA ARG A 72 -5.41 11.90 5.96
C ARG A 72 -3.91 12.06 6.04
N ILE A 73 -3.21 11.59 5.01
CA ILE A 73 -1.77 11.79 4.88
C ILE A 73 -1.49 12.66 3.66
N TYR A 74 -0.45 13.47 3.76
CA TYR A 74 0.08 14.21 2.62
C TYR A 74 1.25 13.40 2.06
N LEU A 75 1.08 12.87 0.85
CA LEU A 75 2.20 12.34 0.09
C LEU A 75 2.78 13.54 -0.68
N PRO A 76 4.04 13.95 -0.43
CA PRO A 76 4.70 14.89 -1.31
C PRO A 76 4.75 14.23 -2.68
N ASP A 77 4.06 14.86 -3.63
CA ASP A 77 3.85 14.36 -4.97
C ASP A 77 5.19 13.96 -5.59
N ALA A 78 5.35 12.68 -5.95
CA ALA A 78 6.52 12.21 -6.69
C ALA A 78 6.44 12.62 -8.18
N SER A 79 5.38 13.34 -8.58
CA SER A 79 5.13 13.82 -9.92
C SER A 79 5.31 15.33 -10.09
N VAL A 80 5.96 16.03 -9.15
CA VAL A 80 6.44 17.39 -9.44
C VAL A 80 7.54 17.30 -10.50
N ARG A 81 7.11 17.40 -11.76
CA ARG A 81 7.94 17.72 -12.91
C ARG A 81 8.62 19.07 -12.74
#